data_AF-A0A8I1EGU9-F1
#
_entry.id   AF-A0A8I1EGU9-F1
#
_cell.length_a   1.000
_cell.length_b   1.000
_cell.length_c   1.000
_cell.angle_alpha   90.00
_cell.angle_beta   90.00
_cell.angle_gamma   90.00
#
_symmetry.space_group_name_H-M   'P 1'
#
loop_
_entity.id
_entity.type
_entity.pdbx_description
1 polymer ?
#
loop_
_entity_poly.entity_id
_entity_poly.type
_entity_poly.pdbx_seq_one_letter_code
_entity_poly.pdbx_strand_id
1 'polypeptide(L)' 'METKPLILGQELGQTVCQVLGLDPAKVASITIRMEPNTAVAVEVVRTINAKEGEQIAGALEVYGLTRRGM' A
#
# COMPACT_ATOMS: atom_id res chain seq x y z
N MET A 1 -14.80 -27.22 -6.32
CA MET A 1 -14.90 -25.98 -5.51
C MET A 1 -13.61 -25.89 -4.72
N GLU A 2 -12.71 -25.01 -5.15
CA GLU A 2 -11.42 -24.82 -4.46
C GLU A 2 -11.70 -24.09 -3.15
N THR A 3 -11.44 -24.77 -2.04
CA THR A 3 -11.56 -24.23 -0.69
C THR A 3 -10.48 -23.15 -0.54
N LYS A 4 -10.85 -21.87 -0.75
CA LYS A 4 -9.93 -20.76 -0.50
C LYS A 4 -9.52 -20.82 0.98
N PRO A 5 -8.22 -20.90 1.29
CA PRO A 5 -7.78 -20.96 2.68
C PRO A 5 -8.26 -19.70 3.40
N LEU A 6 -8.79 -19.89 4.61
CA LEU A 6 -9.12 -18.81 5.52
C LEU A 6 -7.79 -18.26 6.05
N ILE A 7 -7.27 -17.23 5.37
CA ILE A 7 -6.04 -16.56 5.77
C ILE A 7 -6.40 -15.56 6.87
N LEU A 8 -5.77 -15.69 8.04
CA LEU A 8 -5.94 -14.71 9.13
C LEU A 8 -5.40 -13.34 8.70
N GLY A 9 -5.96 -12.25 9.23
CA GLY A 9 -5.61 -10.89 8.80
C GLY A 9 -4.10 -10.57 8.85
N GLN A 10 -3.35 -11.18 9.77
CA GLN A 10 -1.89 -11.03 9.84
C GLN A 10 -1.15 -11.78 8.73
N GLU A 11 -1.54 -13.02 8.43
CA GLU A 11 -0.95 -13.81 7.34
C GLU A 11 -1.25 -13.18 5.97
N LEU A 12 -2.44 -12.60 5.83
CA LEU A 12 -2.85 -11.85 4.65
C LEU A 12 -1.96 -10.60 4.48
N GLY A 13 -1.72 -9.87 5.57
CA GLY A 13 -0.85 -8.70 5.56
C GLY A 13 0.58 -9.02 5.15
N GLN A 14 1.17 -10.10 5.69
CA GLN A 14 2.51 -10.56 5.31
C GLN A 14 2.57 -10.99 3.84
N THR A 15 1.55 -11.71 3.36
CA THR A 15 1.46 -12.13 1.96
C THR A 15 1.40 -10.93 1.03
N VAL A 16 0.60 -9.91 1.37
CA VAL A 16 0.52 -8.68 0.58
C VAL A 16 1.86 -7.95 0.56
N CYS A 17 2.54 -7.82 1.70
CA CYS A 17 3.88 -7.23 1.74
C CYS A 17 4.86 -7.98 0.83
N GLN A 18 4.84 -9.32 0.86
CA GLN A 18 5.72 -10.14 0.01
C GLN A 18 5.41 -9.96 -1.48
N VAL A 19 4.13 -10.01 -1.88
CA VAL A 19 3.72 -9.86 -3.28
C VAL A 19 4.05 -8.47 -3.83
N LEU A 20 3.92 -7.43 -3.01
CA LEU A 20 4.19 -6.05 -3.40
C LEU A 20 5.64 -5.61 -3.19
N GLY A 21 6.52 -6.50 -2.71
CA GLY A 21 7.92 -6.16 -2.43
C GLY A 21 8.10 -5.11 -1.33
N LEU A 22 7.18 -5.07 -0.36
CA LEU A 22 7.20 -4.13 0.75
C LEU A 22 7.87 -4.75 1.96
N ASP A 23 8.64 -3.92 2.68
CA ASP A 23 9.20 -4.30 3.98
C ASP A 23 8.08 -4.26 5.05
N PRO A 24 7.67 -5.41 5.61
CA PRO A 24 6.60 -5.46 6.61
C PRO A 24 6.94 -4.66 7.88
N ALA A 25 8.22 -4.45 8.20
CA ALA A 25 8.63 -3.67 9.37
C ALA A 25 8.32 -2.17 9.21
N LYS A 26 8.14 -1.68 7.98
CA LYS A 26 7.82 -0.28 7.69
C LYS A 26 6.33 -0.04 7.44
N VAL A 27 5.53 -1.08 7.30
CA VAL A 27 4.11 -1.00 7.01
C VAL A 27 3.31 -0.85 8.31
N ALA A 28 2.58 0.25 8.41
CA ALA A 28 1.72 0.56 9.56
C ALA A 28 0.34 -0.07 9.40
N SER A 29 -0.21 -0.08 8.18
CA SER A 29 -1.50 -0.72 7.90
C SER A 29 -1.65 -1.10 6.43
N ILE A 30 -2.48 -2.11 6.18
CA ILE A 30 -2.89 -2.55 4.85
C ILE A 30 -4.41 -2.66 4.87
N THR A 31 -5.06 -2.01 3.91
CA THR A 31 -6.51 -2.12 3.70
C THR A 31 -6.77 -2.65 2.31
N ILE A 32 -7.54 -3.73 2.22
CA ILE A 32 -7.92 -4.35 0.95
C ILE A 32 -9.42 -4.18 0.79
N ARG A 33 -9.84 -3.47 -0.26
CA ARG A 33 -11.25 -3.33 -0.63
C ARG A 33 -11.53 -4.18 -1.84
N MET A 34 -12.42 -5.15 -1.67
CA MET A 34 -12.89 -6.02 -2.73
C MET A 34 -14.41 -5.88 -2.81
N GLU A 35 -14.89 -5.25 -3.87
CA GLU A 35 -16.33 -5.20 -4.17
C GLU A 35 -16.61 -5.99 -5.45
N PRO A 36 -17.80 -6.61 -5.59
CA PRO A 36 -18.15 -7.35 -6.79
C PRO A 36 -18.16 -6.43 -8.02
N ASN A 37 -17.57 -6.89 -9.12
CA ASN A 37 -17.52 -6.16 -10.40
C ASN A 37 -16.78 -4.82 -10.35
N THR A 38 -15.91 -4.61 -9.36
CA THR A 38 -15.02 -3.44 -9.30
C THR A 38 -13.55 -3.85 -9.27
N ALA A 39 -12.67 -2.90 -9.56
CA ALA A 39 -11.25 -3.09 -9.36
C ALA A 39 -10.95 -3.24 -7.86
N VAL A 40 -10.11 -4.22 -7.53
CA VAL A 40 -9.59 -4.38 -6.16
C VAL A 40 -8.65 -3.22 -5.86
N ALA A 41 -8.87 -2.56 -4.72
CA ALA A 41 -7.98 -1.53 -4.22
C ALA A 41 -7.18 -2.07 -3.02
N VAL A 42 -5.85 -1.93 -3.09
CA VAL A 42 -4.95 -2.24 -1.97
C VAL A 42 -4.30 -0.93 -1.54
N GLU A 43 -4.64 -0.48 -0.33
CA GLU A 43 -4.09 0.71 0.28
C GLU A 43 -3.06 0.30 1.33
N VAL A 44 -1.83 0.81 1.17
CA VAL A 44 -0.72 0.54 2.09
C VAL A 44 -0.29 1.85 2.73
N VAL A 45 -0.38 1.89 4.06
CA VAL A 45 0.18 2.99 4.85
C VAL A 45 1.50 2.52 5.42
N ARG A 46 2.58 3.23 5.10
CA ARG A 46 3.92 2.94 5.61
C ARG A 46 4.57 4.19 6.15
N THR A 47 5.41 4.02 7.17
CA THR A 47 6.23 5.10 7.70
C THR A 47 7.39 5.36 6.73
N ILE A 48 7.55 6.62 6.33
CA ILE A 48 8.67 7.08 5.50
C ILE A 48 9.43 8.18 6.23
N ASN A 49 10.73 8.28 5.98
CA ASN A 49 11.52 9.41 6.48
C ASN A 49 11.36 10.65 5.56
N ALA A 50 11.86 11.80 6.02
CA ALA A 50 11.78 13.06 5.28
C ALA A 50 12.40 12.96 3.88
N LYS A 51 13.56 12.30 3.75
CA LYS A 51 14.27 12.12 2.48
C LYS A 51 13.47 11.30 1.47
N GLU A 52 12.84 10.20 1.90
CA GLU A 52 11.92 9.42 1.06
C GLU A 52 10.70 10.24 0.65
N GLY A 53 10.16 11.06 1.56
CA GLY A 53 9.06 11.98 1.26
C GLY A 53 9.42 13.01 0.20
N GLU A 54 10.62 13.61 0.29
CA GLU A 54 11.13 14.55 -0.71
C GLU A 54 11.35 13.89 -2.08
N GLN A 55 11.84 12.64 -2.12
CA GLN A 55 12.01 11.89 -3.37
C GLN A 55 10.67 11.60 -4.06
N ILE A 56 9.66 11.22 -3.29
CA ILE A 56 8.30 10.98 -3.81
C ILE A 56 7.69 12.29 -4.30
N ALA A 57 7.81 13.37 -3.52
CA ALA A 57 7.32 14.69 -3.90
C ALA A 57 8.00 15.19 -5.19
N GLY A 58 9.32 15.11 -5.27
CA GLY A 58 10.07 15.50 -6.46
C GLY A 58 9.72 14.68 -7.70
N ALA A 59 9.44 13.37 -7.55
CA ALA A 59 8.94 12.55 -8.65
C ALA A 59 7.52 12.96 -9.12
N LEU A 60 6.68 13.46 -8.20
CA LEU A 60 5.32 13.95 -8.50
C LEU A 60 5.31 15.41 -8.98
N GLU A 61 6.31 16.22 -8.65
CA GLU A 61 6.50 17.57 -9.18
C GLU A 61 6.69 17.56 -10.70
N VAL A 62 7.31 16.50 -11.27
CA VAL A 62 7.38 16.28 -12.72
C VAL A 62 5.98 16.19 -13.37
N TYR A 63 4.98 15.75 -12.61
CA TYR A 63 3.59 15.64 -13.07
C TYR A 63 2.72 16.84 -12.67
N GLY A 64 3.29 17.92 -12.12
CA GLY A 64 2.55 19.12 -11.73
C GLY A 64 1.54 18.89 -10.60
N LEU A 65 1.68 17.80 -9.83
CA LEU A 65 0.84 17.52 -8.66
C LEU A 65 1.32 18.39 -7.49
N THR A 66 0.90 19.65 -7.49
CA THR A 66 1.19 20.59 -6.41
C THR A 66 0.54 20.07 -5.12
N ARG A 67 1.36 19.75 -4.12
CA ARG A 67 0.91 19.38 -2.78
C ARG A 67 0.01 20.49 -2.24
N ARG A 68 -1.28 20.24 -2.06
CA ARG A 68 -2.22 21.24 -1.53
C ARG A 68 -1.97 21.37 -0.02
N GLY A 69 -1.24 22.40 0.39
CA GLY A 69 -1.00 22.71 1.80
C GLY A 69 0.37 23.29 2.17
N MET A 70 0.94 24.17 1.33
CA MET A 70 1.87 25.19 1.83
C MET A 70 1.14 26.52 1.91
#